data_AF-A0A151JYN7-F1
#
_entry.id   AF-A0A151JYN7-F1
#
_cell.length_a   1.000
_cell.length_b   1.000
_cell.length_c   1.000
_cell.angle_alpha   90.00
_cell.angle_beta   90.00
_cell.angle_gamma   90.00
#
_symmetry.space_group_name_H-M   'P 1'
#
loop_
_entity.id
_entity.type
_entity.pdbx_description
1 polymer ?
#
loop_
_entity_poly.entity_id
_entity_poly.type
_entity_poly.pdbx_seq_one_letter_code
_entity_poly.pdbx_strand_id
1 'polypeptide(L)'
;MSENVKFIVTEINKLLGRNYSIIGFNTLNTEDLLQILCSVLMKIQQQDDSDIDIKLNSPEENSVYVLTALRVLNYQSDVEPILFRQGLVRGEVEIIHPILKWLLMHIDTVQKRAYLSQFLVKVEIPSEYLGDSETSLLHEQYLSLIDRFKTVHKEREIGKKIVENAVELATDLQAMTREKEVLTARIAKLKLKAEPALHLLDVCKLLRTEKDKERNLISQKEQEEDTISDLQNSLQRVERELYILKRNNTGLTPQILIQHLTGEVTVQSAIVKEKLPSELNAKKNRMRALSLVKEYSCLGADKIMTMRNNLDVISKAIQDLVESKITKNDIDKVGPFRQQAAAVGNMKRNALERLEKTESYLEELQSRLKEKQDYSKTLLETSIPRAEELKKYINCLKTKSTLYKRCKAEKAGLKAESGVLQRTVTILDEQIIHSYSMNIIPKVIIPENYTLNNALATNIQLSHSILALRTNLAPVIKDMKTLRQTAREIDEKYRKARKSHNTVEMSIKNTTSDLLSETKRLKEKLLQDTKDKKQLQQKISKIKLIEEILRNEGENNNNFNNVGQTFKQQLYNMIMIEQETLRNLNKEQEKIKEYIIQYENKAQQWNTIIS
;
A
#
# COMPACT_ATOMS: atom_id res chain seq x y z
N MET A 1 -11.63 -44.19 33.53
CA MET A 1 -11.49 -45.64 33.75
C MET A 1 -11.56 -46.47 32.46
N SER A 2 -12.60 -46.33 31.61
CA SER A 2 -12.72 -47.14 30.37
C SER A 2 -11.60 -46.93 29.34
N GLU A 3 -11.11 -45.70 29.13
CA GLU A 3 -10.03 -45.43 28.16
C GLU A 3 -8.68 -46.01 28.58
N ASN A 4 -8.34 -45.98 29.88
CA ASN A 4 -7.10 -46.57 30.38
C ASN A 4 -7.10 -48.09 30.19
N VAL A 5 -8.22 -48.77 30.48
CA VAL A 5 -8.36 -50.21 30.26
C VAL A 5 -8.30 -50.55 28.78
N LYS A 6 -8.97 -49.77 27.92
CA LYS A 6 -8.89 -49.96 26.46
C LYS A 6 -7.44 -49.85 25.96
N PHE A 7 -6.72 -48.83 26.39
CA PHE A 7 -5.31 -48.63 26.03
C PHE A 7 -4.41 -49.79 26.51
N ILE A 8 -4.56 -50.20 27.78
CA ILE A 8 -3.82 -51.32 28.36
C ILE A 8 -4.08 -52.61 27.56
N VAL A 9 -5.35 -52.94 27.28
CA VAL A 9 -5.71 -54.15 26.53
C VAL A 9 -5.17 -54.11 25.09
N THR A 10 -5.24 -52.97 24.40
CA THR A 10 -4.71 -52.85 23.03
C THR A 10 -3.20 -53.05 22.98
N GLU A 11 -2.46 -52.47 23.93
CA GLU A 11 -0.99 -52.57 23.94
C GLU A 11 -0.51 -53.92 24.49
N ILE A 12 -1.19 -54.51 25.48
CA ILE A 12 -0.91 -55.88 25.94
C ILE A 12 -1.13 -56.90 24.82
N ASN A 13 -2.22 -56.76 24.05
CA ASN A 13 -2.49 -57.65 22.93
C ASN A 13 -1.41 -57.55 21.84
N LYS A 14 -0.90 -56.34 21.57
CA LYS A 14 0.23 -56.14 20.65
C LYS A 14 1.54 -56.73 21.17
N LEU A 15 1.85 -56.55 22.47
CA LEU A 15 3.13 -56.98 23.05
C LEU A 15 3.21 -58.49 23.33
N LEU A 16 2.12 -59.10 23.83
CA LEU A 16 2.08 -60.51 24.20
C LEU A 16 1.47 -61.41 23.10
N GLY A 17 0.97 -60.83 22.00
CA GLY A 17 0.28 -61.58 20.94
C GLY A 17 -0.99 -62.29 21.40
N ARG A 18 -1.62 -61.82 22.50
CA ARG A 18 -2.87 -62.36 23.06
C ARG A 18 -4.07 -61.55 22.58
N ASN A 19 -5.28 -62.11 22.71
CA ASN A 19 -6.54 -61.48 22.28
C ASN A 19 -7.50 -61.25 23.46
N TYR A 20 -7.09 -60.44 24.44
CA TYR A 20 -7.99 -60.06 25.54
C TYR A 20 -9.09 -59.12 25.05
N SER A 21 -10.34 -59.43 25.43
CA SER A 21 -11.46 -58.50 25.31
C SER A 21 -11.52 -57.58 26.52
N ILE A 22 -12.01 -56.34 26.37
CA ILE A 22 -12.10 -55.34 27.45
C ILE A 22 -12.88 -55.90 28.66
N ILE A 23 -13.93 -56.69 28.40
CA ILE A 23 -14.74 -57.32 29.43
C ILE A 23 -13.97 -58.47 30.09
N GLY A 24 -13.30 -59.31 29.30
CA GLY A 24 -12.48 -60.41 29.80
C GLY A 24 -11.27 -59.96 30.62
N PHE A 25 -10.71 -58.79 30.32
CA PHE A 25 -9.59 -58.22 31.09
C PHE A 25 -10.03 -57.66 32.45
N ASN A 26 -11.24 -57.08 32.54
CA ASN A 26 -11.79 -56.60 33.81
C ASN A 26 -12.28 -57.73 34.73
N THR A 27 -12.50 -58.93 34.20
CA THR A 27 -12.92 -60.11 34.97
C THR A 27 -11.76 -61.01 35.41
N LEU A 28 -10.51 -60.64 35.12
CA LEU A 28 -9.33 -61.42 35.50
C LEU A 28 -9.16 -61.45 37.02
N ASN A 29 -8.70 -62.60 37.54
CA ASN A 29 -8.35 -62.75 38.95
C ASN A 29 -7.11 -61.90 39.29
N THR A 30 -6.97 -61.50 40.54
CA THR A 30 -5.85 -60.68 41.04
C THR A 30 -4.50 -61.37 40.83
N GLU A 31 -4.45 -62.70 40.95
CA GLU A 31 -3.27 -63.53 40.65
C GLU A 31 -2.92 -63.53 39.15
N ASP A 32 -3.92 -63.65 38.28
CA ASP A 32 -3.71 -63.61 36.82
C ASP A 32 -3.24 -62.22 36.37
N LEU A 33 -3.73 -61.15 36.99
CA LEU A 33 -3.32 -59.78 36.70
C LEU A 33 -1.86 -59.52 37.11
N LEU A 34 -1.42 -60.05 38.26
CA LEU A 34 -0.01 -60.03 38.67
C LEU A 34 0.85 -60.85 37.72
N GLN A 35 0.39 -62.02 37.27
CA GLN A 35 1.12 -62.84 36.30
C GLN A 35 1.27 -62.14 34.95
N ILE A 36 0.24 -61.41 34.51
CA ILE A 36 0.30 -60.57 33.30
C ILE A 36 1.32 -59.45 33.49
N LEU A 37 1.35 -58.78 34.65
CA LEU A 37 2.35 -57.76 34.95
C LEU A 37 3.78 -58.34 34.93
N CYS A 38 4.00 -59.50 35.55
CA CYS A 38 5.28 -60.21 35.51
C CYS A 38 5.67 -60.59 34.07
N SER A 39 4.72 -61.11 33.28
CA SER A 39 4.95 -61.45 31.87
C SER A 39 5.33 -60.22 31.03
N VAL A 40 4.68 -59.07 31.28
CA VAL A 40 5.01 -57.80 30.62
C VAL A 40 6.41 -57.32 31.03
N LEU A 41 6.76 -57.41 32.31
CA LEU A 41 8.10 -57.04 32.80
C LEU A 41 9.21 -57.94 32.24
N MET A 42 8.99 -59.26 32.19
CA MET A 42 9.92 -60.21 31.58
C MET A 42 10.14 -59.89 30.09
N LYS A 43 9.05 -59.61 29.35
CA LYS A 43 9.17 -59.27 27.93
C LYS A 43 9.89 -57.93 27.70
N ILE A 44 9.73 -56.98 28.61
CA ILE A 44 10.44 -55.69 28.57
C ILE A 44 11.94 -55.86 28.92
N GLN A 45 12.28 -56.77 29.83
CA GLN A 45 13.67 -57.03 30.24
C GLN A 45 14.47 -57.89 29.25
N GLN A 46 13.85 -58.38 28.18
CA GLN A 46 14.48 -59.23 27.16
C GLN A 46 15.20 -60.46 27.73
N GLN A 47 14.78 -60.94 28.90
CA GLN A 47 15.18 -62.26 29.40
C GLN A 47 14.35 -63.32 28.68
N ASP A 48 14.69 -63.58 27.41
CA ASP A 48 14.15 -64.73 26.65
C ASP A 48 14.98 -66.01 26.95
N ASP A 49 15.72 -66.05 28.08
CA ASP A 49 16.34 -67.29 28.55
C ASP A 49 15.29 -68.19 29.18
N SER A 50 14.80 -69.07 28.32
CA SER A 50 14.12 -70.33 28.56
C SER A 50 12.70 -70.25 29.15
N ASP A 51 11.90 -71.19 28.67
CA ASP A 51 10.75 -71.88 29.28
C ASP A 51 10.80 -71.99 30.81
N ILE A 52 10.76 -70.85 31.46
CA ILE A 52 10.64 -70.72 32.88
C ILE A 52 9.21 -70.23 33.10
N ASP A 53 8.28 -71.18 32.98
CA ASP A 53 7.04 -71.18 33.76
C ASP A 53 7.42 -71.24 35.26
N ILE A 54 8.14 -70.23 35.77
CA ILE A 54 8.10 -69.94 37.20
C ILE A 54 6.69 -69.38 37.41
N LYS A 55 5.77 -70.29 37.74
CA LYS A 55 4.81 -70.00 38.79
C LYS A 55 5.65 -69.53 39.97
N LEU A 56 5.83 -68.23 40.13
CA LEU A 56 6.54 -67.70 41.30
C LEU A 56 5.67 -68.11 42.49
N ASN A 57 6.21 -69.03 43.29
CA ASN A 57 5.43 -69.93 44.14
C ASN A 57 4.83 -69.25 45.39
N SER A 58 5.04 -67.94 45.54
CA SER A 58 4.39 -67.10 46.55
C SER A 58 4.09 -65.69 46.01
N PRO A 59 2.90 -65.10 46.30
CA PRO A 59 2.58 -63.72 45.95
C PRO A 59 3.56 -62.70 46.54
N GLU A 60 4.24 -63.06 47.64
CA GLU A 60 5.26 -62.23 48.29
C GLU A 60 6.54 -62.16 47.45
N GLU A 61 7.01 -63.29 46.91
CA GLU A 61 8.19 -63.35 46.03
C GLU A 61 7.94 -62.59 44.71
N ASN A 62 6.73 -62.73 44.15
CA ASN A 62 6.26 -61.94 43.01
C ASN A 62 6.31 -60.44 43.29
N SER A 63 5.85 -60.02 44.46
CA SER A 63 5.88 -58.61 44.84
C SER A 63 7.32 -58.08 44.97
N VAL A 64 8.26 -58.88 45.50
CA VAL A 64 9.67 -58.51 45.62
C VAL A 64 10.33 -58.40 44.25
N TYR A 65 10.05 -59.33 43.34
CA TYR A 65 10.54 -59.27 41.96
C TYR A 65 10.02 -58.03 41.24
N VAL A 66 8.70 -57.78 41.29
CA VAL A 66 8.07 -56.61 40.67
C VAL A 66 8.62 -55.31 41.28
N LEU A 67 8.81 -55.23 42.60
CA LEU A 67 9.38 -54.04 43.25
C LEU A 67 10.84 -53.81 42.84
N THR A 68 11.63 -54.87 42.73
CA THR A 68 13.03 -54.78 42.29
C THR A 68 13.09 -54.32 40.83
N ALA A 69 12.25 -54.88 39.96
CA ALA A 69 12.10 -54.46 38.58
C ALA A 69 11.62 -53.00 38.45
N LEU A 70 10.60 -52.60 39.20
CA LEU A 70 10.09 -51.22 39.19
C LEU A 70 11.11 -50.20 39.72
N ARG A 71 11.93 -50.58 40.72
CA ARG A 71 13.04 -49.76 41.22
C ARG A 71 14.09 -49.55 40.14
N VAL A 72 14.44 -50.61 39.42
CA VAL A 72 15.37 -50.57 38.28
C VAL A 72 14.82 -49.71 37.13
N LEU A 73 13.53 -49.82 36.85
CA LEU A 73 12.85 -49.02 35.82
C LEU A 73 12.60 -47.57 36.25
N ASN A 74 12.84 -47.26 37.52
CA ASN A 74 12.63 -45.97 38.17
C ASN A 74 11.17 -45.47 38.03
N TYR A 75 10.23 -46.33 38.43
CA TYR A 75 8.82 -45.98 38.58
C TYR A 75 8.60 -45.29 39.93
N GLN A 76 7.98 -44.12 39.91
CA GLN A 76 7.57 -43.40 41.13
C GLN A 76 6.06 -43.59 41.31
N SER A 77 5.66 -44.23 42.41
CA SER A 77 4.26 -44.34 42.81
C SER A 77 3.84 -43.14 43.64
N ASP A 78 2.64 -42.61 43.40
CA ASP A 78 2.03 -41.54 44.20
C ASP A 78 1.47 -42.03 45.56
N VAL A 79 1.58 -43.33 45.85
CA VAL A 79 1.03 -43.98 47.06
C VAL A 79 2.13 -44.24 48.09
N GLU A 80 1.78 -44.18 49.38
CA GLU A 80 2.69 -44.50 50.48
C GLU A 80 3.34 -45.91 50.31
N PRO A 81 4.66 -46.06 50.53
CA PRO A 81 5.38 -47.30 50.24
C PRO A 81 4.83 -48.56 50.94
N ILE A 82 4.22 -48.40 52.12
CA ILE A 82 3.66 -49.51 52.90
C ILE A 82 2.34 -49.99 52.29
N LEU A 83 1.45 -49.06 51.95
CA LEU A 83 0.19 -49.35 51.26
C LEU A 83 0.43 -49.89 49.86
N PHE A 84 1.45 -49.38 49.16
CA PHE A 84 1.85 -49.87 47.84
C PHE A 84 2.35 -51.32 47.88
N ARG A 85 3.16 -51.69 48.89
CA ARG A 85 3.59 -53.09 49.09
C ARG A 85 2.41 -54.01 49.40
N GLN A 86 1.52 -53.59 50.30
CA GLN A 86 0.34 -54.37 50.67
C GLN A 86 -0.64 -54.56 49.50
N GLY A 87 -0.89 -53.50 48.73
CA GLY A 87 -1.78 -53.55 47.58
C GLY A 87 -1.18 -54.29 46.37
N LEU A 88 0.14 -54.34 46.25
CA LEU A 88 0.82 -55.19 45.26
C LEU A 88 0.72 -56.68 45.62
N VAL A 89 0.89 -57.04 46.91
CA VAL A 89 0.73 -58.43 47.39
C VAL A 89 -0.72 -58.89 47.24
N ARG A 90 -1.70 -58.00 47.42
CA ARG A 90 -3.13 -58.28 47.22
C ARG A 90 -3.58 -58.26 45.76
N GLY A 91 -2.75 -57.75 44.85
CA GLY A 91 -3.07 -57.63 43.42
C GLY A 91 -4.19 -56.63 43.13
N GLU A 92 -4.22 -55.50 43.83
CA GLU A 92 -5.29 -54.49 43.66
C GLU A 92 -5.25 -53.84 42.26
N VAL A 93 -6.41 -53.82 41.61
CA VAL A 93 -6.64 -53.26 40.27
C VAL A 93 -6.21 -51.78 40.22
N GLU A 94 -6.44 -51.04 41.30
CA GLU A 94 -6.13 -49.61 41.40
C GLU A 94 -4.63 -49.32 41.38
N ILE A 95 -3.77 -50.29 41.72
CA ILE A 95 -2.32 -50.14 41.76
C ILE A 95 -1.68 -50.73 40.49
N ILE A 96 -2.17 -51.88 40.01
CA ILE A 96 -1.59 -52.54 38.83
C ILE A 96 -1.93 -51.81 37.53
N HIS A 97 -3.15 -51.28 37.37
CA HIS A 97 -3.52 -50.56 36.15
C HIS A 97 -2.65 -49.30 35.88
N PRO A 98 -2.35 -48.45 36.88
CA PRO A 98 -1.38 -47.36 36.71
C PRO A 98 0.02 -47.84 36.32
N ILE A 99 0.50 -48.93 36.93
CA ILE A 99 1.82 -49.50 36.60
C ILE A 99 1.84 -49.97 35.15
N LEU A 100 0.86 -50.77 34.73
CA LEU A 100 0.73 -51.24 33.35
C LEU A 100 0.59 -50.07 32.38
N LYS A 101 -0.25 -49.08 32.70
CA LYS A 101 -0.39 -47.88 31.86
C LYS A 101 0.95 -47.18 31.68
N TRP A 102 1.72 -47.00 32.74
CA TRP A 102 3.01 -46.33 32.68
C TRP A 102 4.03 -47.13 31.87
N LEU A 103 4.13 -48.44 32.11
CA LEU A 103 5.02 -49.33 31.37
C LEU A 103 4.70 -49.32 29.86
N LEU A 104 3.41 -49.39 29.51
CA LEU A 104 2.94 -49.45 28.13
C LEU A 104 3.00 -48.09 27.41
N MET A 105 2.87 -46.98 28.14
CA MET A 105 3.03 -45.64 27.56
C MET A 105 4.49 -45.30 27.25
N HIS A 106 5.44 -45.97 27.92
CA HIS A 106 6.85 -45.64 27.89
C HIS A 106 7.75 -46.82 27.46
N ILE A 107 7.20 -47.78 26.68
CA ILE A 107 7.86 -49.05 26.31
C ILE A 107 9.32 -48.85 25.86
N ASP A 108 9.59 -47.94 24.93
CA ASP A 108 10.93 -47.73 24.39
C ASP A 108 11.93 -47.23 25.46
N THR A 109 11.47 -46.38 26.37
CA THR A 109 12.32 -45.87 27.45
C THR A 109 12.54 -46.90 28.55
N VAL A 110 11.51 -47.70 28.84
CA VAL A 110 11.54 -48.75 29.86
C VAL A 110 12.42 -49.91 29.38
N GLN A 111 12.33 -50.30 28.10
CA GLN A 111 13.24 -51.28 27.48
C GLN A 111 14.70 -50.80 27.51
N LYS A 112 14.97 -49.54 27.15
CA LYS A 112 16.32 -48.97 27.23
C LYS A 112 16.85 -48.97 28.66
N ARG A 113 16.01 -48.63 29.66
CA ARG A 113 16.40 -48.66 31.07
C ARG A 113 16.65 -50.08 31.56
N ALA A 114 15.81 -51.04 31.19
CA ALA A 114 16.00 -52.44 31.51
C ALA A 114 17.34 -52.97 30.95
N TYR A 115 17.61 -52.70 29.67
CA TYR A 115 18.89 -53.06 29.04
C TYR A 115 20.08 -52.39 29.74
N LEU A 116 20.00 -51.07 29.99
CA LEU A 116 21.08 -50.35 30.65
C LEU A 116 21.29 -50.80 32.10
N SER A 117 20.25 -51.25 32.78
CA SER A 117 20.35 -51.67 34.18
C SER A 117 21.22 -52.91 34.37
N GLN A 118 21.23 -53.83 33.40
CA GLN A 118 22.09 -55.03 33.43
C GLN A 118 23.59 -54.65 33.49
N PHE A 119 23.95 -53.47 32.96
CA PHE A 119 25.34 -53.02 32.86
C PHE A 119 25.69 -51.84 33.80
N LEU A 120 24.69 -51.06 34.25
CA LEU A 120 24.89 -49.85 35.05
C LEU A 120 24.59 -50.03 36.53
N VAL A 121 23.89 -51.10 36.94
CA VAL A 121 23.70 -51.40 38.36
C VAL A 121 25.04 -51.81 38.94
N LYS A 122 25.55 -50.99 39.86
CA LYS A 122 26.85 -51.22 40.49
C LYS A 122 26.75 -52.43 41.42
N VAL A 123 27.75 -53.30 41.35
CA VAL A 123 27.95 -54.33 42.37
C VAL A 123 28.39 -53.61 43.65
N GLU A 124 27.58 -53.70 44.70
CA GLU A 124 27.89 -53.12 46.01
C GLU A 124 28.96 -53.99 46.69
N ILE A 125 30.21 -53.53 46.66
CA ILE A 125 31.32 -54.17 47.36
C ILE A 125 31.37 -53.57 48.78
N PRO A 126 31.27 -54.37 49.85
CA PRO A 126 31.39 -53.88 51.22
C PRO A 126 32.72 -53.15 51.45
N SER A 127 32.69 -52.08 52.23
CA SER A 127 33.86 -51.21 52.50
C SER A 127 35.06 -51.94 53.11
N GLU A 128 34.83 -53.12 53.70
CA GLU A 128 35.86 -54.00 54.27
C GLU A 128 36.79 -54.57 53.18
N TYR A 129 36.25 -54.92 52.00
CA TYR A 129 37.01 -55.47 50.87
C TYR A 129 37.62 -54.39 49.97
N LEU A 130 37.21 -53.13 50.14
CA LEU A 130 37.80 -51.97 49.47
C LEU A 130 39.07 -51.46 50.15
N GLY A 131 39.42 -51.99 51.33
CA GLY A 131 40.69 -51.69 52.00
C GLY A 131 41.91 -52.33 51.33
N ASP A 132 41.72 -53.42 50.59
CA ASP A 132 42.76 -54.07 49.81
C ASP A 132 43.09 -53.26 48.53
N SER A 133 44.37 -53.00 48.30
CA SER A 133 44.85 -52.15 47.19
C SER A 133 44.49 -52.72 45.81
N GLU A 134 44.53 -54.05 45.64
CA GLU A 134 44.24 -54.71 44.37
C GLU A 134 42.75 -54.67 43.99
N THR A 135 41.85 -54.87 44.97
CA THR A 135 40.39 -54.77 44.76
C THR A 135 39.96 -53.34 44.50
N SER A 136 40.60 -52.35 45.12
CA SER A 136 40.36 -50.94 44.82
C SER A 136 40.74 -50.58 43.38
N LEU A 137 41.93 -50.98 42.91
CA LEU A 137 42.35 -50.77 41.52
C LEU A 137 41.42 -51.46 40.52
N LEU A 138 40.96 -52.68 40.81
CA LEU A 138 40.01 -53.38 39.96
C LEU A 138 38.64 -52.69 39.92
N HIS A 139 38.19 -52.13 41.05
CA HIS A 139 36.95 -51.36 41.11
C HIS A 139 37.05 -50.05 40.31
N GLU A 140 38.18 -49.36 40.35
CA GLU A 140 38.43 -48.17 39.51
C GLU A 140 38.42 -48.52 38.02
N GLN A 141 39.06 -49.62 37.63
CA GLN A 141 39.02 -50.12 36.25
C GLN A 141 37.58 -50.45 35.81
N TYR A 142 36.81 -51.11 36.68
CA TYR A 142 35.40 -51.40 36.44
C TYR A 142 34.58 -50.12 36.23
N LEU A 143 34.74 -49.11 37.08
CA LEU A 143 34.06 -47.82 36.92
C LEU A 143 34.45 -47.11 35.61
N SER A 144 35.74 -47.15 35.24
CA SER A 144 36.21 -46.57 33.98
C SER A 144 35.60 -47.26 32.75
N LEU A 145 35.41 -48.58 32.81
CA LEU A 145 34.76 -49.36 31.76
C LEU A 145 33.27 -49.04 31.66
N ILE A 146 32.58 -48.84 32.78
CA ILE A 146 31.19 -48.38 32.80
C ILE A 146 31.06 -47.01 32.12
N ASP A 147 31.96 -46.07 32.42
CA ASP A 147 31.90 -44.75 31.81
C ASP A 147 32.20 -44.78 30.31
N ARG A 148 33.16 -45.61 29.89
CA ARG A 148 33.40 -45.90 28.46
C ARG A 148 32.19 -46.54 27.78
N PHE A 149 31.48 -47.44 28.47
CA PHE A 149 30.25 -48.01 27.94
C PHE A 149 29.16 -46.95 27.75
N LYS A 150 28.99 -46.01 28.71
CA LYS A 150 28.02 -44.91 28.58
C LYS A 150 28.30 -44.03 27.37
N THR A 151 29.56 -43.70 27.09
CA THR A 151 29.91 -42.85 25.93
C THR A 151 29.62 -43.57 24.62
N VAL A 152 30.11 -44.79 24.46
CA VAL A 152 29.91 -45.61 23.25
C VAL A 152 28.43 -45.91 23.01
N HIS A 153 27.66 -46.22 24.06
CA HIS A 153 26.22 -46.47 23.93
C HIS A 153 25.46 -45.22 23.49
N LYS A 154 25.81 -44.04 23.99
CA LYS A 154 25.22 -42.77 23.55
C LYS A 154 25.51 -42.49 22.07
N GLU A 155 26.74 -42.70 21.63
CA GLU A 155 27.13 -42.54 20.22
C GLU A 155 26.36 -43.51 19.31
N ARG A 156 26.24 -44.77 19.72
CA ARG A 156 25.46 -45.78 18.99
C ARG A 156 23.99 -45.41 18.86
N GLU A 157 23.35 -44.92 19.93
CA GLU A 157 21.94 -44.49 19.89
C GLU A 157 21.71 -43.31 18.95
N ILE A 158 22.65 -42.36 18.89
CA ILE A 158 22.63 -41.26 17.94
C ILE A 158 22.80 -41.79 16.51
N GLY A 159 23.76 -42.71 16.31
CA GLY A 159 23.99 -43.35 15.02
C GLY A 159 22.80 -44.15 14.50
N LYS A 160 22.06 -44.86 15.38
CA LYS A 160 20.88 -45.65 15.02
C LYS A 160 19.79 -44.78 14.37
N LYS A 161 19.51 -43.60 14.93
CA LYS A 161 18.53 -42.65 14.35
C LYS A 161 18.94 -42.17 12.96
N ILE A 162 20.24 -41.97 12.73
CA ILE A 162 20.77 -41.58 11.43
C ILE A 162 20.59 -42.70 10.41
N VAL A 163 20.81 -43.96 10.82
CA VAL A 163 20.59 -45.14 9.97
C VAL A 163 19.11 -45.32 9.63
N GLU A 164 18.19 -45.13 10.57
CA GLU A 164 16.74 -45.17 10.31
C GLU A 164 16.34 -44.16 9.22
N ASN A 165 16.80 -42.90 9.32
CA ASN A 165 16.59 -41.89 8.27
C ASN A 165 17.25 -42.28 6.94
N ALA A 166 18.42 -42.92 6.98
CA ALA A 166 19.10 -43.38 5.76
C ALA A 166 18.34 -44.53 5.07
N VAL A 167 17.64 -45.37 5.83
CA VAL A 167 16.78 -46.43 5.28
C VAL A 167 15.57 -45.82 4.57
N GLU A 168 14.91 -44.81 5.14
CA GLU A 168 13.82 -44.09 4.47
C GLU A 168 14.29 -43.45 3.15
N LEU A 169 15.42 -42.73 3.19
CA LEU A 169 16.03 -42.16 1.99
C LEU A 169 16.41 -43.22 0.95
N ALA A 170 16.89 -44.39 1.39
CA ALA A 170 17.19 -45.50 0.50
C ALA A 170 15.92 -46.07 -0.17
N THR A 171 14.81 -46.16 0.58
CA THR A 171 13.52 -46.58 0.02
C THR A 171 12.97 -45.57 -0.99
N ASP A 172 13.10 -44.26 -0.70
CA ASP A 172 12.70 -43.18 -1.61
C ASP A 172 13.56 -43.16 -2.87
N LEU A 173 14.88 -43.32 -2.73
CA LEU A 173 15.78 -43.46 -3.87
C LEU A 173 15.41 -44.68 -4.72
N GLN A 174 15.05 -45.80 -4.09
CA GLN A 174 14.59 -46.99 -4.81
C GLN A 174 13.23 -46.75 -5.50
N ALA A 175 12.35 -45.92 -4.95
CA ALA A 175 11.11 -45.51 -5.61
C ALA A 175 11.41 -44.63 -6.83
N MET A 176 12.26 -43.62 -6.67
CA MET A 176 12.68 -42.72 -7.76
C MET A 176 13.42 -43.45 -8.88
N THR A 177 14.25 -44.46 -8.57
CA THR A 177 14.92 -45.25 -9.61
C THR A 177 13.93 -46.10 -10.41
N ARG A 178 12.95 -46.72 -9.75
CA ARG A 178 11.87 -47.44 -10.43
C ARG A 178 11.04 -46.51 -11.32
N GLU A 179 10.67 -45.33 -10.83
CA GLU A 179 9.95 -44.33 -11.64
C GLU A 179 10.77 -43.89 -12.85
N LYS A 180 12.07 -43.64 -12.66
CA LYS A 180 13.01 -43.33 -13.74
C LYS A 180 13.05 -44.45 -14.77
N GLU A 181 13.15 -45.72 -14.36
CA GLU A 181 13.14 -46.89 -15.25
C GLU A 181 11.82 -47.01 -16.04
N VAL A 182 10.69 -46.79 -15.39
CA VAL A 182 9.37 -46.78 -16.06
C VAL A 182 9.29 -45.65 -17.08
N LEU A 183 9.76 -44.45 -16.73
CA LEU A 183 9.78 -43.29 -17.63
C LEU A 183 10.75 -43.50 -18.80
N THR A 184 11.95 -44.04 -18.57
CA THR A 184 12.91 -44.33 -19.65
C THR A 184 12.38 -45.41 -20.57
N ALA A 185 11.74 -46.47 -20.05
CA ALA A 185 11.09 -47.50 -20.86
C ALA A 185 9.93 -46.92 -21.69
N ARG A 186 9.12 -46.03 -21.12
CA ARG A 186 8.06 -45.32 -21.84
C ARG A 186 8.62 -44.41 -22.92
N ILE A 187 9.69 -43.67 -22.63
CA ILE A 187 10.38 -42.81 -23.60
C ILE A 187 10.98 -43.66 -24.72
N ALA A 188 11.58 -44.82 -24.44
CA ALA A 188 12.10 -45.72 -25.46
C ALA A 188 10.98 -46.21 -26.39
N LYS A 189 9.84 -46.65 -25.83
CA LYS A 189 8.65 -47.03 -26.62
C LYS A 189 8.11 -45.87 -27.47
N LEU A 190 8.09 -44.65 -26.95
CA LEU A 190 7.65 -43.47 -27.70
C LEU A 190 8.65 -43.06 -28.78
N LYS A 191 9.96 -43.18 -28.52
CA LYS A 191 11.01 -42.92 -29.51
C LYS A 191 10.91 -43.87 -30.69
N LEU A 192 10.71 -45.17 -30.44
CA LEU A 192 10.46 -46.16 -31.51
C LEU A 192 9.23 -45.79 -32.36
N LYS A 193 8.15 -45.33 -31.73
CA LYS A 193 6.95 -44.85 -32.47
C LYS A 193 7.19 -43.54 -33.23
N ALA A 194 8.15 -42.74 -32.81
CA ALA A 194 8.46 -41.42 -33.37
C ALA A 194 9.65 -41.42 -34.34
N GLU A 195 10.34 -42.54 -34.53
CA GLU A 195 11.40 -42.74 -35.54
C GLU A 195 11.09 -42.16 -36.93
N PRO A 196 9.89 -42.34 -37.51
CA PRO A 196 9.60 -41.78 -38.84
C PRO A 196 9.59 -40.25 -38.92
N ALA A 197 9.48 -39.54 -37.78
CA ALA A 197 9.38 -38.09 -37.71
C ALA A 197 10.47 -37.45 -36.82
N LEU A 198 11.65 -38.07 -36.75
CA LEU A 198 12.73 -37.64 -35.85
C LEU A 198 13.16 -36.18 -36.06
N HIS A 199 13.16 -35.71 -37.31
CA HIS A 199 13.50 -34.33 -37.68
C HIS A 199 12.53 -33.28 -37.10
N LEU A 200 11.29 -33.66 -36.79
CA LEU A 200 10.28 -32.78 -36.21
C LEU A 200 10.37 -32.74 -34.68
N LEU A 201 11.13 -33.65 -34.05
CA LEU A 201 11.23 -33.73 -32.59
C LEU A 201 11.82 -32.45 -31.98
N ASP A 202 12.84 -31.88 -32.62
CA ASP A 202 13.49 -30.64 -32.18
C ASP A 202 12.54 -29.45 -32.30
N VAL A 203 11.78 -29.38 -33.39
CA VAL A 203 10.74 -28.35 -33.61
C VAL A 203 9.61 -28.50 -32.58
N CYS A 204 9.16 -29.72 -32.30
CA CYS A 204 8.17 -30.01 -31.25
C CYS A 204 8.68 -29.66 -29.85
N LYS A 205 9.96 -29.88 -29.57
CA LYS A 205 10.60 -29.48 -28.31
C LYS A 205 10.61 -27.96 -28.18
N LEU A 206 10.99 -27.24 -29.24
CA LEU A 206 10.95 -25.78 -29.28
C LEU A 206 9.52 -25.26 -29.07
N LEU A 207 8.54 -25.81 -29.79
CA LEU A 207 7.14 -25.44 -29.62
C LEU A 207 6.64 -25.71 -28.20
N ARG A 208 7.02 -26.84 -27.59
CA ARG A 208 6.68 -27.13 -26.19
C ARG A 208 7.31 -26.11 -25.24
N THR A 209 8.58 -25.76 -25.42
CA THR A 209 9.22 -24.75 -24.58
C THR A 209 8.57 -23.38 -24.73
N GLU A 210 8.17 -22.99 -25.94
CA GLU A 210 7.43 -21.74 -26.16
C GLU A 210 6.03 -21.79 -25.55
N LYS A 211 5.33 -22.92 -25.61
CA LYS A 211 4.03 -23.11 -24.95
C LYS A 211 4.13 -23.10 -23.42
N ASP A 212 5.20 -23.66 -22.85
CA ASP A 212 5.43 -23.63 -21.41
C ASP A 212 5.81 -22.20 -20.96
N LYS A 213 6.59 -21.45 -21.75
CA LYS A 213 6.83 -20.01 -21.52
C LYS A 213 5.53 -19.21 -21.59
N GLU A 214 4.69 -19.45 -22.60
CA GLU A 214 3.38 -18.80 -22.75
C GLU A 214 2.50 -19.04 -21.51
N ARG A 215 2.43 -20.28 -21.00
CA ARG A 215 1.69 -20.59 -19.77
C ARG A 215 2.25 -19.87 -18.55
N ASN A 216 3.58 -19.82 -18.40
CA ASN A 216 4.22 -19.10 -17.30
C ASN A 216 3.93 -17.60 -17.36
N LEU A 217 3.99 -17.00 -18.56
CA LEU A 217 3.66 -15.59 -18.77
C LEU A 217 2.19 -15.29 -18.50
N ILE A 218 1.27 -16.19 -18.89
CA ILE A 218 -0.16 -16.06 -18.55
C ILE A 218 -0.36 -16.12 -17.04
N SER A 219 0.25 -17.10 -16.36
CA SER A 219 0.15 -17.22 -14.89
C SER A 219 0.75 -16.00 -14.17
N GLN A 220 1.86 -15.45 -14.68
CA GLN A 220 2.46 -14.24 -14.15
C GLN A 220 1.56 -13.02 -14.38
N LYS A 221 0.98 -12.90 -15.58
CA LYS A 221 0.04 -11.83 -15.92
C LYS A 221 -1.20 -11.87 -15.02
N GLU A 222 -1.78 -13.04 -14.80
CA GLU A 222 -2.92 -13.22 -13.88
C GLU A 222 -2.54 -12.80 -12.45
N GLN A 223 -1.36 -13.21 -11.98
CA GLN A 223 -0.86 -12.79 -10.66
C GLN A 223 -0.65 -11.27 -10.58
N GLU A 224 -0.06 -10.65 -11.61
CA GLU A 224 0.14 -9.20 -11.67
C GLU A 224 -1.21 -8.45 -11.72
N GLU A 225 -2.18 -8.90 -12.51
CA GLU A 225 -3.54 -8.34 -12.56
C GLU A 225 -4.24 -8.45 -11.21
N ASP A 226 -4.14 -9.60 -10.53
CA ASP A 226 -4.66 -9.79 -9.18
C ASP A 226 -4.01 -8.79 -8.20
N THR A 227 -2.67 -8.66 -8.21
CA THR A 227 -1.98 -7.70 -7.32
C THR A 227 -2.34 -6.25 -7.62
N ILE A 228 -2.53 -5.88 -8.90
CA ILE A 228 -2.97 -4.52 -9.28
C ILE A 228 -4.39 -4.28 -8.74
N SER A 229 -5.28 -5.27 -8.87
CA SER A 229 -6.65 -5.16 -8.37
C SER A 229 -6.69 -5.02 -6.84
N ASP A 230 -5.85 -5.76 -6.11
CA ASP A 230 -5.72 -5.66 -4.65
C ASP A 230 -5.19 -4.29 -4.23
N LEU A 231 -4.16 -3.78 -4.93
CA LEU A 231 -3.61 -2.44 -4.67
C LEU A 231 -4.62 -1.34 -4.99
N GLN A 232 -5.41 -1.47 -6.06
CA GLN A 232 -6.48 -0.54 -6.40
C GLN A 232 -7.58 -0.54 -5.35
N ASN A 233 -8.01 -1.72 -4.88
CA ASN A 233 -9.00 -1.86 -3.81
C ASN A 233 -8.50 -1.26 -2.49
N SER A 234 -7.23 -1.50 -2.16
CA SER A 234 -6.56 -0.91 -0.99
C SER A 234 -6.51 0.63 -1.08
N LEU A 235 -6.15 1.17 -2.24
CA LEU A 235 -6.12 2.62 -2.48
C LEU A 235 -7.53 3.22 -2.36
N GLN A 236 -8.54 2.61 -2.97
CA GLN A 236 -9.93 3.06 -2.84
C GLN A 236 -10.40 3.04 -1.38
N ARG A 237 -10.03 2.02 -0.61
CA ARG A 237 -10.33 1.95 0.82
C ARG A 237 -9.70 3.12 1.58
N VAL A 238 -8.42 3.40 1.36
CA VAL A 238 -7.73 4.53 2.00
C VAL A 238 -8.34 5.87 1.57
N GLU A 239 -8.72 6.03 0.30
CA GLU A 239 -9.45 7.21 -0.18
C GLU A 239 -10.79 7.39 0.54
N ARG A 240 -11.56 6.31 0.74
CA ARG A 240 -12.83 6.33 1.50
C ARG A 240 -12.58 6.70 2.96
N GLU A 241 -11.59 6.10 3.62
CA GLU A 241 -11.22 6.44 5.00
C GLU A 241 -10.81 7.90 5.13
N LEU A 242 -10.03 8.44 4.18
CA LEU A 242 -9.68 9.87 4.13
C LEU A 242 -10.90 10.76 3.89
N TYR A 243 -11.82 10.35 3.01
CA TYR A 243 -13.06 11.10 2.77
C TYR A 243 -13.94 11.14 4.02
N ILE A 244 -14.10 10.01 4.71
CA ILE A 244 -14.82 9.91 5.98
C ILE A 244 -14.14 10.79 7.03
N LEU A 245 -12.81 10.74 7.19
CA LEU A 245 -12.09 11.61 8.12
C LEU A 245 -12.25 13.11 7.80
N LYS A 246 -12.20 13.49 6.51
CA LYS A 246 -12.45 14.88 6.08
C LYS A 246 -13.88 15.33 6.38
N ARG A 247 -14.86 14.47 6.15
CA ARG A 247 -16.28 14.72 6.49
C ARG A 247 -16.51 14.76 8.01
N ASN A 248 -15.80 13.93 8.75
CA ASN A 248 -15.91 13.83 10.20
C ASN A 248 -15.26 15.01 10.94
N ASN A 249 -14.35 15.73 10.29
CA ASN A 249 -13.75 16.94 10.83
C ASN A 249 -14.75 18.10 10.94
N THR A 250 -15.89 18.03 10.23
CA THR A 250 -16.99 19.00 10.33
C THR A 250 -18.13 18.44 11.19
N GLY A 251 -18.03 18.61 12.51
CA GLY A 251 -19.19 18.58 13.41
C GLY A 251 -19.54 17.27 14.13
N LEU A 252 -18.59 16.34 14.37
CA LEU A 252 -18.87 15.12 15.14
C LEU A 252 -18.34 15.15 16.59
N THR A 253 -19.23 14.87 17.53
CA THR A 253 -18.90 14.43 18.90
C THR A 253 -18.38 12.98 18.85
N PRO A 254 -17.38 12.59 19.66
CA PRO A 254 -16.84 11.22 19.70
C PRO A 254 -17.90 10.11 19.83
N GLN A 255 -19.00 10.38 20.54
CA GLN A 255 -20.15 9.46 20.66
C GLN A 255 -20.77 9.07 19.32
N ILE A 256 -20.99 10.03 18.41
CA ILE A 256 -21.63 9.78 17.11
C ILE A 256 -20.69 8.99 16.21
N LEU A 257 -19.39 9.27 16.28
CA LEU A 257 -18.36 8.52 15.55
C LEU A 257 -18.33 7.04 16.00
N ILE A 258 -18.36 6.79 17.31
CA ILE A 258 -18.42 5.43 17.86
C ILE A 258 -19.70 4.72 17.41
N GLN A 259 -20.85 5.41 17.39
CA GLN A 259 -22.11 4.82 16.91
C GLN A 259 -22.05 4.44 15.41
N HIS A 260 -21.41 5.26 14.58
CA HIS A 260 -21.21 4.94 13.16
C HIS A 260 -20.27 3.75 12.97
N LEU A 261 -19.11 3.77 13.62
CA LEU A 261 -18.13 2.69 13.54
C LEU A 261 -18.68 1.37 14.08
N THR A 262 -19.46 1.40 15.15
CA THR A 262 -20.13 0.19 15.65
C THR A 262 -21.16 -0.33 14.64
N GLY A 263 -21.94 0.55 14.00
CA GLY A 263 -22.81 0.19 12.88
C GLY A 263 -22.06 -0.50 11.74
N GLU A 264 -20.98 0.11 11.24
CA GLU A 264 -20.14 -0.46 10.18
C GLU A 264 -19.54 -1.82 10.59
N VAL A 265 -19.01 -1.94 11.80
CA VAL A 265 -18.45 -3.20 12.32
C VAL A 265 -19.52 -4.29 12.37
N THR A 266 -20.76 -3.98 12.77
CA THR A 266 -21.84 -4.98 12.78
C THR A 266 -22.22 -5.45 11.37
N VAL A 267 -22.30 -4.54 10.40
CA VAL A 267 -22.57 -4.87 9.00
C VAL A 267 -21.44 -5.69 8.41
N GLN A 268 -20.19 -5.28 8.61
CA GLN A 268 -19.02 -5.97 8.09
C GLN A 268 -18.84 -7.34 8.76
N SER A 269 -19.16 -7.48 10.05
CA SER A 269 -19.20 -8.77 10.73
C SER A 269 -20.24 -9.71 10.11
N ALA A 270 -21.42 -9.20 9.74
CA ALA A 270 -22.45 -9.99 9.05
C ALA A 270 -21.98 -10.45 7.65
N ILE A 271 -21.30 -9.58 6.90
CA ILE A 271 -20.75 -9.92 5.58
C ILE A 271 -19.67 -11.01 5.70
N VAL A 272 -18.71 -10.84 6.62
CA VAL A 272 -17.57 -11.77 6.80
C VAL A 272 -18.01 -13.11 7.37
N LYS A 273 -18.99 -13.15 8.28
CA LYS A 273 -19.42 -14.40 8.93
C LYS A 273 -20.44 -15.20 8.10
N GLU A 274 -21.30 -14.55 7.33
CA GLU A 274 -22.41 -15.23 6.66
C GLU A 274 -22.30 -15.21 5.14
N LYS A 275 -22.21 -14.02 4.52
CA LYS A 275 -22.24 -13.87 3.05
C LYS A 275 -20.98 -14.42 2.39
N LEU A 276 -19.81 -13.88 2.73
CA LEU A 276 -18.54 -14.21 2.07
C LEU A 276 -18.19 -15.71 2.16
N PRO A 277 -18.34 -16.38 3.31
CA PRO A 277 -18.06 -17.82 3.41
C PRO A 277 -19.04 -18.66 2.59
N SER A 278 -20.32 -18.26 2.53
CA SER A 278 -21.33 -18.98 1.74
C SER A 278 -21.04 -18.89 0.23
N GLU A 279 -20.66 -17.71 -0.26
CA GLU A 279 -20.28 -17.48 -1.66
C GLU A 279 -18.96 -18.17 -2.01
N LEU A 280 -17.97 -18.08 -1.12
CA LEU A 280 -16.69 -18.77 -1.29
C LEU A 280 -16.89 -20.29 -1.35
N ASN A 281 -17.74 -20.86 -0.49
CA ASN A 281 -18.04 -22.28 -0.53
C ASN A 281 -18.77 -22.67 -1.82
N ALA A 282 -19.72 -21.85 -2.29
CA ALA A 282 -20.39 -22.07 -3.57
C ALA A 282 -19.40 -22.04 -4.76
N LYS A 283 -18.45 -21.09 -4.79
CA LYS A 283 -17.39 -21.02 -5.81
C LYS A 283 -16.42 -22.20 -5.70
N LYS A 284 -15.99 -22.59 -4.49
CA LYS A 284 -15.15 -23.77 -4.25
C LYS A 284 -15.85 -25.08 -4.68
N ASN A 285 -17.14 -25.22 -4.40
CA ASN A 285 -17.95 -26.35 -4.86
C ASN A 285 -18.01 -26.39 -6.40
N ARG A 286 -18.22 -25.24 -7.05
CA ARG A 286 -18.20 -25.14 -8.51
C ARG A 286 -16.82 -25.49 -9.10
N MET A 287 -15.74 -25.00 -8.49
CA MET A 287 -14.38 -25.31 -8.91
C MET A 287 -14.08 -26.81 -8.76
N ARG A 288 -14.43 -27.42 -7.62
CA ARG A 288 -14.32 -28.87 -7.41
C ARG A 288 -15.09 -29.66 -8.47
N ALA A 289 -16.32 -29.24 -8.79
CA ALA A 289 -17.10 -29.87 -9.85
C ALA A 289 -16.41 -29.75 -11.23
N LEU A 290 -15.86 -28.59 -11.57
CA LEU A 290 -15.14 -28.39 -12.83
C LEU A 290 -13.82 -29.18 -12.89
N SER A 291 -13.09 -29.27 -11.77
CA SER A 291 -11.88 -30.11 -11.67
C SER A 291 -12.20 -31.58 -11.88
N LEU A 292 -13.27 -32.08 -11.25
CA LEU A 292 -13.75 -33.45 -11.49
C LEU A 292 -14.12 -33.67 -12.96
N VAL A 293 -14.82 -32.72 -13.58
CA VAL A 293 -15.17 -32.80 -15.02
C VAL A 293 -13.92 -32.83 -15.92
N LYS A 294 -12.84 -32.13 -15.56
CA LYS A 294 -11.56 -32.16 -16.29
C LYS A 294 -10.87 -33.53 -16.19
N GLU A 295 -11.00 -34.23 -15.07
CA GLU A 295 -10.43 -35.57 -14.87
C GLU A 295 -11.20 -36.65 -15.66
N TYR A 296 -12.50 -36.45 -15.90
CA TYR A 296 -13.28 -37.35 -16.76
C TYR A 296 -12.97 -37.10 -18.25
N SER A 297 -12.31 -38.07 -18.88
CA SER A 297 -11.81 -37.99 -20.27
C SER A 297 -12.91 -37.84 -21.33
N CYS A 298 -14.15 -38.20 -20.99
CA CYS A 298 -15.38 -37.81 -21.69
C CYS A 298 -16.60 -38.24 -20.84
N LEU A 299 -17.42 -37.28 -20.36
CA LEU A 299 -18.76 -37.61 -19.86
C LEU A 299 -19.70 -37.77 -21.07
N GLY A 300 -20.01 -39.00 -21.46
CA GLY A 300 -21.05 -39.27 -22.47
C GLY A 300 -22.43 -38.78 -22.01
N ALA A 301 -23.26 -38.33 -22.94
CA ALA A 301 -24.61 -37.79 -22.68
C ALA A 301 -25.47 -38.74 -21.82
N ASP A 302 -25.32 -40.05 -22.00
CA ASP A 302 -26.03 -41.07 -21.24
C ASP A 302 -25.70 -41.05 -19.74
N LYS A 303 -24.44 -40.81 -19.38
CA LYS A 303 -24.00 -40.77 -17.97
C LYS A 303 -24.46 -39.50 -17.27
N ILE A 304 -24.62 -38.40 -18.01
CA ILE A 304 -25.22 -37.16 -17.50
C ILE A 304 -26.72 -37.37 -17.28
N MET A 305 -27.40 -38.05 -18.20
CA MET A 305 -28.82 -38.39 -18.05
C MET A 305 -29.08 -39.32 -16.86
N THR A 306 -28.24 -40.33 -16.62
CA THR A 306 -28.39 -41.17 -15.41
C THR A 306 -28.14 -40.40 -14.13
N MET A 307 -27.16 -39.49 -14.09
CA MET A 307 -26.95 -38.61 -12.93
C MET A 307 -28.11 -37.65 -12.68
N ARG A 308 -28.74 -37.11 -13.75
CA ARG A 308 -29.95 -36.29 -13.64
C ARG A 308 -31.14 -37.08 -13.11
N ASN A 309 -31.36 -38.29 -13.64
CA ASN A 309 -32.42 -39.16 -13.14
C ASN A 309 -32.22 -39.53 -11.67
N ASN A 310 -30.97 -39.80 -11.25
CA ASN A 310 -30.64 -40.05 -9.85
C ASN A 310 -30.88 -38.82 -8.96
N LEU A 311 -30.56 -37.62 -9.46
CA LEU A 311 -30.87 -36.36 -8.76
C LEU A 311 -32.39 -36.18 -8.62
N ASP A 312 -33.17 -36.45 -9.66
CA ASP A 312 -34.63 -36.34 -9.62
C ASP A 312 -35.26 -37.34 -8.64
N VAL A 313 -34.73 -38.58 -8.59
CA VAL A 313 -35.16 -39.59 -7.61
C VAL A 313 -34.83 -39.15 -6.18
N ILE A 314 -33.63 -38.64 -5.94
CA ILE A 314 -33.22 -38.14 -4.61
C ILE A 314 -34.03 -36.90 -4.23
N SER A 315 -34.27 -35.97 -5.15
CA SER A 315 -35.10 -34.79 -4.93
C SER A 315 -36.54 -35.16 -4.57
N LYS A 316 -37.14 -36.15 -5.26
CA LYS A 316 -38.44 -36.70 -4.89
C LYS A 316 -38.42 -37.35 -3.51
N ALA A 317 -37.41 -38.17 -3.21
CA ALA A 317 -37.28 -38.78 -1.89
C ALA A 317 -37.13 -37.75 -0.76
N ILE A 318 -36.41 -36.64 -1.00
CA ILE A 318 -36.31 -35.51 -0.06
C ILE A 318 -37.66 -34.81 0.09
N GLN A 319 -38.38 -34.57 -1.02
CA GLN A 319 -39.72 -33.98 -1.00
C GLN A 319 -40.68 -34.84 -0.17
N ASP A 320 -40.69 -36.17 -0.41
CA ASP A 320 -41.50 -37.13 0.33
C ASP A 320 -41.12 -37.16 1.83
N LEU A 321 -39.82 -37.05 2.15
CA LEU A 321 -39.33 -36.94 3.52
C LEU A 321 -39.79 -35.64 4.20
N VAL A 322 -39.75 -34.52 3.48
CA VAL A 322 -40.21 -33.22 3.97
C VAL A 322 -41.73 -33.25 4.19
N GLU A 323 -42.50 -33.80 3.25
CA GLU A 323 -43.94 -33.98 3.37
C GLU A 323 -44.28 -34.90 4.54
N SER A 324 -43.59 -36.03 4.68
CA SER A 324 -43.79 -36.95 5.81
C SER A 324 -43.45 -36.33 7.17
N LYS A 325 -42.48 -35.40 7.21
CA LYS A 325 -42.12 -34.63 8.40
C LYS A 325 -43.16 -33.55 8.72
N ILE A 326 -43.84 -33.00 7.71
CA ILE A 326 -44.94 -32.04 7.90
C ILE A 326 -46.22 -32.77 8.36
N THR A 327 -46.47 -34.00 7.88
CA THR A 327 -47.65 -34.78 8.27
C THR A 327 -47.51 -35.48 9.63
N LYS A 328 -46.29 -35.82 10.07
CA LYS A 328 -46.03 -36.34 11.41
C LYS A 328 -46.00 -35.20 12.43
N ASN A 329 -47.17 -34.88 12.98
CA ASN A 329 -47.41 -33.93 14.08
C ASN A 329 -46.83 -34.40 15.43
N ASP A 330 -45.54 -34.75 15.51
CA ASP A 330 -44.82 -34.48 16.75
C ASP A 330 -44.61 -32.97 16.75
N ILE A 331 -45.23 -32.25 17.68
CA ILE A 331 -45.25 -30.78 17.73
C ILE A 331 -43.80 -30.29 17.83
N ASP A 332 -43.19 -30.05 16.68
CA ASP A 332 -41.86 -29.49 16.54
C ASP A 332 -42.00 -28.02 16.94
N LYS A 333 -41.94 -27.75 18.25
CA LYS A 333 -41.98 -26.41 18.84
C LYS A 333 -40.94 -25.50 18.18
N VAL A 334 -39.90 -26.08 17.56
CA VAL A 334 -38.81 -25.40 16.87
C VAL A 334 -39.16 -25.07 15.41
N GLY A 335 -40.19 -25.67 14.82
CA GLY A 335 -40.66 -25.41 13.46
C GLY A 335 -41.02 -23.93 13.19
N PRO A 336 -41.90 -23.31 14.00
CA PRO A 336 -42.20 -21.89 13.90
C PRO A 336 -40.96 -21.00 14.08
N PHE A 337 -40.06 -21.34 15.02
CA PHE A 337 -38.81 -20.59 15.22
C PHE A 337 -37.84 -20.75 14.05
N ARG A 338 -37.80 -21.91 13.37
CA ARG A 338 -37.02 -22.09 12.14
C ARG A 338 -37.61 -21.30 10.98
N GLN A 339 -38.93 -21.24 10.85
CA GLN A 339 -39.59 -20.40 9.85
C GLN A 339 -39.35 -18.91 10.14
N GLN A 340 -39.44 -18.49 11.41
CA GLN A 340 -39.13 -17.13 11.82
C GLN A 340 -37.64 -16.79 11.59
N ALA A 341 -36.72 -17.69 11.93
CA ALA A 341 -35.29 -17.52 11.66
C ALA A 341 -34.99 -17.49 10.16
N ALA A 342 -35.68 -18.30 9.34
CA ALA A 342 -35.57 -18.25 7.89
C ALA A 342 -36.13 -16.94 7.30
N ALA A 343 -37.25 -16.45 7.82
CA ALA A 343 -37.83 -15.17 7.43
C ALA A 343 -36.92 -14.00 7.81
N VAL A 344 -36.41 -13.96 9.04
CA VAL A 344 -35.43 -12.96 9.50
C VAL A 344 -34.13 -13.07 8.69
N GLY A 345 -33.65 -14.27 8.39
CA GLY A 345 -32.49 -14.49 7.52
C GLY A 345 -32.71 -14.01 6.09
N ASN A 346 -33.91 -14.19 5.54
CA ASN A 346 -34.30 -13.65 4.23
C ASN A 346 -34.37 -12.12 4.26
N MET A 347 -34.96 -11.53 5.29
CA MET A 347 -35.00 -10.07 5.47
C MET A 347 -33.59 -9.49 5.59
N LYS A 348 -32.70 -10.12 6.37
CA LYS A 348 -31.29 -9.74 6.49
C LYS A 348 -30.57 -9.84 5.15
N ARG A 349 -30.78 -10.92 4.38
CA ARG A 349 -30.20 -11.07 3.03
C ARG A 349 -30.70 -10.00 2.07
N ASN A 350 -32.00 -9.70 2.07
CA ASN A 350 -32.59 -8.65 1.23
C ASN A 350 -32.08 -7.25 1.63
N ALA A 351 -31.89 -6.99 2.93
CA ALA A 351 -31.32 -5.73 3.40
C ALA A 351 -29.86 -5.57 2.94
N LEU A 352 -29.05 -6.63 3.04
CA LEU A 352 -27.68 -6.62 2.54
C LEU A 352 -27.61 -6.47 1.01
N GLU A 353 -28.52 -7.10 0.26
CA GLU A 353 -28.60 -6.93 -1.20
C GLU A 353 -29.01 -5.50 -1.60
N ARG A 354 -29.92 -4.88 -0.84
CA ARG A 354 -30.25 -3.46 -1.03
C ARG A 354 -29.06 -2.56 -0.73
N LEU A 355 -28.32 -2.84 0.34
CA LEU A 355 -27.11 -2.10 0.69
C LEU A 355 -26.08 -2.19 -0.46
N GLU A 356 -25.82 -3.39 -0.96
CA GLU A 356 -24.91 -3.62 -2.09
C GLU A 356 -25.35 -2.87 -3.37
N LYS A 357 -26.66 -2.85 -3.67
CA LYS A 357 -27.21 -2.04 -4.77
C LYS A 357 -27.01 -0.55 -4.56
N THR A 358 -27.18 -0.06 -3.33
CA THR A 358 -26.93 1.36 -3.03
C THR A 358 -25.44 1.72 -3.04
N GLU A 359 -24.57 0.81 -2.59
CA GLU A 359 -23.12 0.99 -2.63
C GLU A 359 -22.60 1.00 -4.06
N SER A 360 -23.02 0.06 -4.90
CA SER A 360 -22.68 0.06 -6.33
C SER A 360 -23.20 1.29 -7.06
N TYR A 361 -24.42 1.76 -6.75
CA TYR A 361 -24.94 3.02 -7.29
C TYR A 361 -24.14 4.24 -6.81
N LEU A 362 -23.66 4.24 -5.57
CA LEU A 362 -22.78 5.27 -5.03
C LEU A 362 -21.42 5.26 -5.73
N GLU A 363 -20.82 4.08 -5.92
CA GLU A 363 -19.58 3.91 -6.68
C GLU A 363 -19.72 4.38 -8.14
N GLU A 364 -20.85 4.07 -8.79
CA GLU A 364 -21.14 4.56 -10.14
C GLU A 364 -21.25 6.10 -10.16
N LEU A 365 -21.96 6.70 -9.21
CA LEU A 365 -22.05 8.16 -9.08
C LEU A 365 -20.69 8.79 -8.79
N GLN A 366 -19.84 8.16 -7.97
CA GLN A 366 -18.48 8.63 -7.70
C GLN A 366 -17.59 8.55 -8.94
N SER A 367 -17.67 7.47 -9.71
CA SER A 367 -16.97 7.32 -10.99
C SER A 367 -17.43 8.39 -11.99
N ARG A 368 -18.75 8.59 -12.15
CA ARG A 368 -19.30 9.68 -12.97
C ARG A 368 -18.83 11.06 -12.49
N LEU A 369 -18.71 11.27 -11.18
CA LEU A 369 -18.20 12.51 -10.62
C LEU A 369 -16.71 12.70 -10.95
N LYS A 370 -15.88 11.66 -10.81
CA LYS A 370 -14.47 11.67 -11.22
C LYS A 370 -14.35 11.95 -12.73
N GLU A 371 -15.12 11.27 -13.58
CA GLU A 371 -15.17 11.53 -15.02
C GLU A 371 -15.56 12.99 -15.34
N LYS A 372 -16.58 13.54 -14.66
CA LYS A 372 -16.97 14.95 -14.85
C LYS A 372 -15.92 15.91 -14.33
N GLN A 373 -15.21 15.58 -13.25
CA GLN A 373 -14.08 16.36 -12.76
C GLN A 373 -12.92 16.33 -13.74
N ASP A 374 -12.56 15.17 -14.28
CA ASP A 374 -11.48 15.03 -15.24
C ASP A 374 -11.84 15.69 -16.56
N TYR A 375 -13.07 15.53 -17.05
CA TYR A 375 -13.61 16.32 -18.16
C TYR A 375 -13.55 17.83 -17.88
N SER A 376 -13.88 18.27 -16.66
CA SER A 376 -13.75 19.68 -16.27
C SER A 376 -12.30 20.14 -16.20
N LYS A 377 -11.33 19.28 -15.84
CA LYS A 377 -9.90 19.61 -15.84
C LYS A 377 -9.40 19.75 -17.28
N THR A 378 -9.76 18.81 -18.16
CA THR A 378 -9.46 18.88 -19.60
C THR A 378 -10.10 20.12 -20.24
N LEU A 379 -11.34 20.47 -19.84
CA LEU A 379 -11.99 21.70 -20.29
C LEU A 379 -11.37 22.96 -19.66
N LEU A 380 -10.71 22.87 -18.50
CA LEU A 380 -9.98 24.00 -17.91
C LEU A 380 -8.67 24.29 -18.67
N GLU A 381 -8.06 23.27 -19.29
CA GLU A 381 -6.92 23.44 -20.19
C GLU A 381 -7.32 24.25 -21.44
N THR A 382 -8.56 24.08 -21.92
CA THR A 382 -9.17 25.02 -22.86
C THR A 382 -9.67 26.24 -22.09
N SER A 383 -8.86 27.29 -21.97
CA SER A 383 -9.09 28.51 -21.18
C SER A 383 -10.49 29.16 -21.30
N ILE A 384 -11.53 28.58 -20.68
CA ILE A 384 -12.86 29.17 -20.55
C ILE A 384 -12.90 29.82 -19.15
N PRO A 385 -12.88 31.16 -19.06
CA PRO A 385 -12.90 31.84 -17.77
C PRO A 385 -14.17 31.53 -16.98
N ARG A 386 -14.06 31.37 -15.65
CA ARG A 386 -15.23 31.18 -14.76
C ARG A 386 -16.20 32.34 -14.91
N ALA A 387 -17.49 32.14 -14.60
CA ALA A 387 -18.55 33.14 -14.78
C ALA A 387 -18.21 34.55 -14.21
N GLU A 388 -17.50 34.62 -13.08
CA GLU A 388 -17.03 35.89 -12.51
C GLU A 388 -15.86 36.52 -13.28
N GLU A 389 -14.91 35.71 -13.76
CA GLU A 389 -13.79 36.16 -14.59
C GLU A 389 -14.27 36.59 -15.97
N LEU A 390 -15.25 35.89 -16.54
CA LEU A 390 -15.94 36.29 -17.76
C LEU A 390 -16.67 37.63 -17.57
N LYS A 391 -17.34 37.85 -16.43
CA LYS A 391 -17.98 39.14 -16.12
C LYS A 391 -16.95 40.26 -16.01
N LYS A 392 -15.81 40.01 -15.34
CA LYS A 392 -14.68 40.96 -15.29
C LYS A 392 -14.13 41.23 -16.69
N TYR A 393 -13.93 40.19 -17.50
CA TYR A 393 -13.45 40.30 -18.88
C TYR A 393 -14.41 41.09 -19.77
N ILE A 394 -15.71 40.83 -19.70
CA ILE A 394 -16.75 41.59 -20.42
C ILE A 394 -16.76 43.05 -19.97
N ASN A 395 -16.63 43.32 -18.68
CA ASN A 395 -16.52 44.69 -18.19
C ASN A 395 -15.25 45.38 -18.72
N CYS A 396 -14.10 44.70 -18.73
CA CYS A 396 -12.88 45.20 -19.35
C CYS A 396 -13.04 45.43 -20.86
N LEU A 397 -13.79 44.57 -21.57
CA LEU A 397 -14.13 44.77 -22.98
C LEU A 397 -15.03 45.99 -23.18
N LYS A 398 -16.02 46.19 -22.30
CA LYS A 398 -16.88 47.38 -22.34
C LYS A 398 -16.06 48.65 -22.11
N THR A 399 -15.16 48.66 -21.12
CA THR A 399 -14.29 49.83 -20.88
C THR A 399 -13.35 50.07 -22.07
N LYS A 400 -12.74 49.01 -22.64
CA LYS A 400 -11.94 49.11 -23.88
C LYS A 400 -12.77 49.61 -25.06
N SER A 401 -14.02 49.17 -25.21
CA SER A 401 -14.92 49.65 -26.27
C SER A 401 -15.28 51.12 -26.09
N THR A 402 -15.54 51.58 -24.86
CA THR A 402 -15.78 52.99 -24.58
C THR A 402 -14.55 53.85 -24.84
N LEU A 403 -13.35 53.36 -24.50
CA LEU A 403 -12.08 54.03 -24.81
C LEU A 403 -11.86 54.10 -26.32
N TYR A 404 -12.06 52.99 -27.04
CA TYR A 404 -11.99 52.95 -28.50
C TYR A 404 -12.95 53.97 -29.14
N LYS A 405 -14.21 54.04 -28.69
CA LYS A 405 -15.18 55.02 -29.17
C LYS A 405 -14.74 56.45 -28.89
N ARG A 406 -14.18 56.73 -27.71
CA ARG A 406 -13.62 58.04 -27.35
C ARG A 406 -12.45 58.41 -28.27
N CYS A 407 -11.46 57.54 -28.41
CA CYS A 407 -10.30 57.78 -29.30
C CYS A 407 -10.73 57.92 -30.76
N LYS A 408 -11.75 57.17 -31.21
CA LYS A 408 -12.33 57.32 -32.55
C LYS A 408 -13.01 58.68 -32.74
N ALA A 409 -13.74 59.17 -31.72
CA ALA A 409 -14.36 60.48 -31.74
C ALA A 409 -13.31 61.61 -31.73
N GLU A 410 -12.26 61.48 -30.92
CA GLU A 410 -11.13 62.40 -30.89
C GLU A 410 -10.42 62.45 -32.25
N LYS A 411 -10.14 61.29 -32.86
CA LYS A 411 -9.59 61.21 -34.22
C LYS A 411 -10.50 61.86 -35.26
N ALA A 412 -11.82 61.71 -35.12
CA ALA A 412 -12.78 62.38 -36.00
C ALA A 412 -12.80 63.90 -35.79
N GLY A 413 -12.69 64.35 -34.53
CA GLY A 413 -12.54 65.77 -34.16
C GLY A 413 -11.28 66.38 -34.77
N LEU A 414 -10.12 65.75 -34.58
CA LEU A 414 -8.85 66.19 -35.20
C LEU A 414 -8.94 66.21 -36.73
N LYS A 415 -9.66 65.26 -37.35
CA LYS A 415 -9.89 65.27 -38.80
C LYS A 415 -10.79 66.43 -39.24
N ALA A 416 -11.82 66.75 -38.47
CA ALA A 416 -12.67 67.90 -38.72
C ALA A 416 -11.90 69.22 -38.55
N GLU A 417 -11.10 69.34 -37.49
CA GLU A 417 -10.21 70.48 -37.26
C GLU A 417 -9.20 70.64 -38.40
N SER A 418 -8.58 69.54 -38.84
CA SER A 418 -7.71 69.55 -40.03
C SER A 418 -8.46 70.01 -41.28
N GLY A 419 -9.72 69.62 -41.47
CA GLY A 419 -10.55 70.09 -42.57
C GLY A 419 -10.88 71.59 -42.48
N VAL A 420 -11.21 72.09 -41.28
CA VAL A 420 -11.42 73.52 -41.03
C VAL A 420 -10.12 74.29 -41.27
N LEU A 421 -8.99 73.79 -40.78
CA LEU A 421 -7.67 74.38 -41.02
C LEU A 421 -7.35 74.43 -42.51
N GLN A 422 -7.59 73.34 -43.26
CA GLN A 422 -7.42 73.33 -44.71
C GLN A 422 -8.30 74.39 -45.38
N ARG A 423 -9.56 74.53 -44.95
CA ARG A 423 -10.45 75.59 -45.47
C ARG A 423 -9.94 76.98 -45.11
N THR A 424 -9.47 77.20 -43.89
CA THR A 424 -8.87 78.49 -43.49
C THR A 424 -7.61 78.79 -44.29
N VAL A 425 -6.77 77.79 -44.60
CA VAL A 425 -5.62 77.95 -45.50
C VAL A 425 -6.10 78.34 -46.89
N THR A 426 -7.11 77.68 -47.47
CA THR A 426 -7.65 78.11 -48.77
C THR A 426 -8.22 79.52 -48.76
N ILE A 427 -8.90 79.94 -47.68
CA ILE A 427 -9.42 81.31 -47.54
C ILE A 427 -8.26 82.30 -47.40
N LEU A 428 -7.23 81.96 -46.65
CA LEU A 428 -6.03 82.79 -46.52
C LEU A 428 -5.27 82.87 -47.84
N ASP A 429 -5.16 81.78 -48.60
CA ASP A 429 -4.58 81.78 -49.95
C ASP A 429 -5.42 82.63 -50.90
N GLU A 430 -6.76 82.54 -50.88
CA GLU A 430 -7.67 83.42 -51.62
C GLU A 430 -7.50 84.89 -51.19
N GLN A 431 -7.33 85.16 -49.90
CA GLN A 431 -7.09 86.51 -49.35
C GLN A 431 -5.68 87.02 -49.66
N ILE A 432 -4.67 86.16 -49.74
CA ILE A 432 -3.31 86.50 -50.20
C ILE A 432 -3.39 86.85 -51.69
N ILE A 433 -4.09 86.04 -52.50
CA ILE A 433 -4.33 86.35 -53.90
C ILE A 433 -5.08 87.69 -54.05
N HIS A 434 -6.09 87.96 -53.21
CA HIS A 434 -6.82 89.23 -53.24
C HIS A 434 -6.06 90.43 -52.67
N SER A 435 -5.21 90.25 -51.65
CA SER A 435 -4.40 91.32 -51.07
C SER A 435 -3.22 91.68 -51.97
N TYR A 436 -2.71 90.74 -52.77
CA TYR A 436 -1.75 91.02 -53.85
C TYR A 436 -2.43 91.37 -55.19
N SER A 437 -3.76 91.25 -55.33
CA SER A 437 -4.53 91.74 -56.49
C SER A 437 -5.07 93.16 -56.30
N MET A 438 -4.39 94.02 -55.54
CA MET A 438 -4.59 95.45 -55.64
C MET A 438 -3.31 96.05 -56.20
N ASN A 439 -3.32 96.22 -57.52
CA ASN A 439 -2.58 97.28 -58.20
C ASN A 439 -2.89 98.59 -57.47
N ILE A 440 -2.08 98.97 -56.49
CA ILE A 440 -2.03 100.33 -55.98
C ILE A 440 -1.38 101.14 -57.10
N ILE A 441 -2.20 101.55 -58.07
CA ILE A 441 -1.86 102.64 -58.98
C ILE A 441 -1.79 103.88 -58.07
N PRO A 442 -0.63 104.52 -57.88
CA PRO A 442 -0.57 105.76 -57.14
C PRO A 442 -1.22 106.82 -58.04
N LYS A 443 -2.50 107.14 -57.79
CA LYS A 443 -3.10 108.36 -58.35
C LYS A 443 -2.65 109.56 -57.52
N VAL A 444 -1.36 109.89 -57.64
CA VAL A 444 -0.86 111.23 -57.34
C VAL A 444 -0.60 111.87 -58.70
N ILE A 445 -1.54 112.69 -59.15
CA ILE A 445 -1.33 113.54 -60.32
C ILE A 445 -0.46 114.69 -59.85
N ILE A 446 0.77 114.78 -60.35
CA ILE A 446 1.66 115.93 -60.18
C ILE A 446 1.38 116.87 -61.37
N PRO A 447 0.80 118.07 -61.17
CA PRO A 447 0.63 119.06 -62.23
C PRO A 447 1.98 119.73 -62.55
N GLU A 448 2.29 119.91 -63.84
CA GLU A 448 3.58 120.42 -64.36
C GLU A 448 3.90 121.89 -64.01
N ASN A 449 3.01 122.64 -63.37
CA ASN A 449 3.26 124.00 -62.91
C ASN A 449 3.44 124.06 -61.37
N TYR A 450 4.71 124.04 -60.95
CA TYR A 450 5.13 124.10 -59.55
C TYR A 450 4.92 125.51 -58.99
N THR A 451 3.85 125.71 -58.22
CA THR A 451 3.67 126.88 -57.35
C THR A 451 3.74 126.45 -55.88
N LEU A 452 4.19 127.34 -54.98
CA LEU A 452 4.37 127.06 -53.54
C LEU A 452 3.10 126.45 -52.90
N ASN A 453 1.93 126.90 -53.33
CA ASN A 453 0.64 126.41 -52.85
C ASN A 453 0.31 124.99 -53.35
N ASN A 454 0.70 124.64 -54.58
CA ASN A 454 0.52 123.30 -55.12
C ASN A 454 1.43 122.28 -54.44
N ALA A 455 2.66 122.66 -54.09
CA ALA A 455 3.59 121.80 -53.35
C ALA A 455 3.14 121.52 -51.91
N LEU A 456 2.53 122.52 -51.24
CA LEU A 456 1.95 122.32 -49.92
C LEU A 456 0.71 121.41 -49.97
N ALA A 457 -0.17 121.58 -50.97
CA ALA A 457 -1.35 120.75 -51.13
C ALA A 457 -1.01 119.28 -51.44
N THR A 458 -0.01 119.01 -52.30
CA THR A 458 0.46 117.65 -52.58
C THR A 458 1.17 117.03 -51.39
N ASN A 459 1.95 117.82 -50.62
CA ASN A 459 2.58 117.35 -49.40
C ASN A 459 1.57 117.06 -48.28
N ILE A 460 0.49 117.86 -48.16
CA ILE A 460 -0.63 117.56 -47.25
C ILE A 460 -1.37 116.30 -47.69
N GLN A 461 -1.62 116.11 -48.99
CA GLN A 461 -2.23 114.87 -49.51
C GLN A 461 -1.33 113.64 -49.28
N LEU A 462 -0.02 113.76 -49.52
CA LEU A 462 0.94 112.70 -49.21
C LEU A 462 0.99 112.41 -47.72
N SER A 463 1.05 113.44 -46.87
CA SER A 463 1.03 113.29 -45.42
C SER A 463 -0.26 112.64 -44.93
N HIS A 464 -1.42 113.01 -45.49
CA HIS A 464 -2.70 112.37 -45.23
C HIS A 464 -2.73 110.91 -45.70
N SER A 465 -2.15 110.59 -46.86
CA SER A 465 -2.06 109.21 -47.34
C SER A 465 -1.10 108.35 -46.50
N ILE A 466 0.01 108.92 -46.04
CA ILE A 466 0.96 108.27 -45.12
C ILE A 466 0.32 108.06 -43.75
N LEU A 467 -0.46 109.03 -43.25
CA LEU A 467 -1.24 108.90 -42.02
C LEU A 467 -2.36 107.86 -42.17
N ALA A 468 -3.05 107.81 -43.31
CA ALA A 468 -4.06 106.79 -43.61
C ALA A 468 -3.44 105.39 -43.68
N LEU A 469 -2.28 105.24 -44.32
CA LEU A 469 -1.53 103.98 -44.35
C LEU A 469 -1.03 103.58 -42.95
N ARG A 470 -0.52 104.53 -42.15
CA ARG A 470 -0.10 104.28 -40.76
C ARG A 470 -1.26 103.88 -39.86
N THR A 471 -2.42 104.52 -39.99
CA THR A 471 -3.62 104.19 -39.22
C THR A 471 -4.20 102.83 -39.62
N ASN A 472 -4.12 102.44 -40.89
CA ASN A 472 -4.51 101.11 -41.36
C ASN A 472 -3.50 100.00 -40.97
N LEU A 473 -2.20 100.31 -40.88
CA LEU A 473 -1.17 99.37 -40.45
C LEU A 473 -1.15 99.15 -38.93
N ALA A 474 -1.54 100.15 -38.13
CA ALA A 474 -1.57 100.06 -36.67
C ALA A 474 -2.38 98.86 -36.11
N PRO A 475 -3.63 98.58 -36.55
CA PRO A 475 -4.39 97.42 -36.09
C PRO A 475 -3.74 96.10 -36.53
N VAL A 476 -3.23 96.01 -37.76
CA VAL A 476 -2.55 94.80 -38.27
C VAL A 476 -1.28 94.50 -37.46
N ILE A 477 -0.51 95.52 -37.09
CA ILE A 477 0.68 95.37 -36.24
C ILE A 477 0.26 94.94 -34.82
N LYS A 478 -0.84 95.47 -34.29
CA LYS A 478 -1.38 95.10 -32.97
C LYS A 478 -1.85 93.63 -32.96
N ASP A 479 -2.58 93.21 -33.99
CA ASP A 479 -3.05 91.84 -34.15
C ASP A 479 -1.89 90.86 -34.35
N MET A 480 -0.90 91.22 -35.18
CA MET A 480 0.30 90.40 -35.34
C MET A 480 1.10 90.29 -34.03
N LYS A 481 1.12 91.34 -33.20
CA LYS A 481 1.77 91.32 -31.88
C LYS A 481 1.03 90.41 -30.89
N THR A 482 -0.30 90.45 -30.85
CA THR A 482 -1.11 89.56 -30.01
C THR A 482 -1.00 88.10 -30.46
N LEU A 483 -1.05 87.83 -31.77
CA LEU A 483 -0.88 86.48 -32.32
C LEU A 483 0.49 85.90 -31.98
N ARG A 484 1.57 86.68 -32.13
CA ARG A 484 2.92 86.27 -31.70
C ARG A 484 3.01 86.00 -30.21
N GLN A 485 2.26 86.73 -29.39
CA GLN A 485 2.23 86.50 -27.95
C GLN A 485 1.48 85.21 -27.60
N THR A 486 0.31 84.97 -28.18
CA THR A 486 -0.45 83.72 -27.99
C THR A 486 0.32 82.49 -28.49
N ALA A 487 1.03 82.58 -29.63
CA ALA A 487 1.90 81.51 -30.12
C ALA A 487 3.03 81.18 -29.14
N ARG A 488 3.67 82.22 -28.55
CA ARG A 488 4.70 82.01 -27.51
C ARG A 488 4.13 81.36 -26.25
N GLU A 489 2.93 81.76 -25.82
CA GLU A 489 2.27 81.17 -24.65
C GLU A 489 1.90 79.69 -24.88
N ILE A 490 1.42 79.34 -26.08
CA ILE A 490 1.12 77.96 -26.46
C ILE A 490 2.40 77.13 -26.52
N ASP A 491 3.46 77.65 -27.13
CA ASP A 491 4.77 76.99 -27.17
C ASP A 491 5.33 76.75 -25.76
N GLU A 492 5.18 77.73 -24.87
CA GLU A 492 5.63 77.60 -23.49
C GLU A 492 4.81 76.55 -22.72
N LYS A 493 3.48 76.51 -22.92
CA LYS A 493 2.60 75.47 -22.37
C LYS A 493 2.98 74.08 -22.91
N TYR A 494 3.24 73.95 -24.21
CA TYR A 494 3.66 72.69 -24.82
C TYR A 494 5.03 72.24 -24.30
N ARG A 495 6.01 73.16 -24.18
CA ARG A 495 7.31 72.85 -23.60
C ARG A 495 7.20 72.42 -22.13
N LYS A 496 6.34 73.06 -21.34
CA LYS A 496 6.07 72.66 -19.95
C LYS A 496 5.44 71.27 -19.87
N ALA A 497 4.39 71.01 -20.67
CA ALA A 497 3.73 69.71 -20.74
C ALA A 497 4.66 68.59 -21.23
N ARG A 498 5.52 68.87 -22.22
CA ARG A 498 6.52 67.93 -22.72
C ARG A 498 7.61 67.65 -21.69
N LYS A 499 8.07 68.66 -20.96
CA LYS A 499 9.01 68.47 -19.84
C LYS A 499 8.39 67.60 -18.74
N SER A 500 7.15 67.87 -18.32
CA SER A 500 6.48 67.05 -17.30
C SER A 500 6.24 65.61 -17.77
N HIS A 501 5.86 65.41 -19.03
CA HIS A 501 5.70 64.07 -19.59
C HIS A 501 7.03 63.32 -19.62
N ASN A 502 8.10 63.94 -20.13
CA ASN A 502 9.42 63.33 -20.17
C ASN A 502 9.96 63.01 -18.75
N THR A 503 9.67 63.85 -17.74
CA THR A 503 10.07 63.55 -16.35
C THR A 503 9.33 62.35 -15.78
N VAL A 504 8.04 62.19 -16.08
CA VAL A 504 7.23 61.04 -15.65
C VAL A 504 7.64 59.78 -16.41
N GLU A 505 7.88 59.89 -17.71
CA GLU A 505 8.36 58.77 -18.52
C GLU A 505 9.73 58.28 -18.02
N MET A 506 10.64 59.20 -17.69
CA MET A 506 11.95 58.86 -17.13
C MET A 506 11.83 58.20 -15.74
N SER A 507 10.95 58.70 -14.86
CA SER A 507 10.76 58.10 -13.54
C SER A 507 10.13 56.71 -13.61
N ILE A 508 9.18 56.49 -14.52
CA ILE A 508 8.59 55.17 -14.76
C ILE A 508 9.64 54.22 -15.38
N LYS A 509 10.45 54.68 -16.34
CA LYS A 509 11.54 53.88 -16.91
C LYS A 509 12.57 53.47 -15.86
N ASN A 510 12.97 54.39 -14.98
CA ASN A 510 13.92 54.11 -13.90
C ASN A 510 13.33 53.10 -12.90
N THR A 511 12.10 53.31 -12.43
CA THR A 511 11.44 52.36 -11.51
C THR A 511 11.20 50.99 -12.16
N THR A 512 10.92 50.93 -13.46
CA THR A 512 10.80 49.67 -14.19
C THR A 512 12.16 48.96 -14.30
N SER A 513 13.24 49.70 -14.56
CA SER A 513 14.60 49.17 -14.58
C SER A 513 15.03 48.63 -13.20
N ASP A 514 14.70 49.36 -12.12
CA ASP A 514 14.99 48.96 -10.74
C ASP A 514 14.21 47.68 -10.38
N LEU A 515 12.92 47.61 -10.73
CA LEU A 515 12.11 46.42 -10.50
C LEU A 515 12.62 45.20 -11.29
N LEU A 516 13.10 45.40 -12.53
CA LEU A 516 13.67 44.34 -13.34
C LEU A 516 14.99 43.82 -12.77
N SER A 517 15.87 44.71 -12.29
CA SER A 517 17.13 44.32 -11.67
C SER A 517 16.90 43.58 -10.35
N GLU A 518 15.94 44.02 -9.55
CA GLU A 518 15.54 43.37 -8.30
C GLU A 518 14.90 42.00 -8.54
N THR A 519 14.05 41.89 -9.56
CA THR A 519 13.46 40.60 -9.98
C THR A 519 14.55 39.63 -10.43
N LYS A 520 15.56 40.11 -11.16
CA LYS A 520 16.71 39.28 -11.57
C LYS A 520 17.53 38.81 -10.37
N ARG A 521 17.80 39.70 -9.41
CA ARG A 521 18.49 39.38 -8.14
C ARG A 521 17.75 38.32 -7.33
N LEU A 522 16.43 38.45 -7.21
CA LEU A 522 15.59 37.47 -6.51
C LEU A 522 15.55 36.12 -7.22
N LYS A 523 15.54 36.09 -8.56
CA LYS A 523 15.63 34.85 -9.35
C LYS A 523 16.98 34.15 -9.17
N GLU A 524 18.08 34.91 -9.14
CA GLU A 524 19.42 34.37 -8.86
C GLU A 524 19.52 33.82 -7.42
N LYS A 525 18.97 34.53 -6.44
CA LYS A 525 18.89 34.06 -5.05
C LYS A 525 18.07 32.78 -4.93
N LEU A 526 16.91 32.70 -5.61
CA LEU A 526 16.09 31.49 -5.65
C LEU A 526 16.86 30.31 -6.25
N LEU A 527 17.62 30.53 -7.32
CA LEU A 527 18.46 29.51 -7.94
C LEU A 527 19.50 28.98 -6.94
N GLN A 528 20.19 29.88 -6.22
CA GLN A 528 21.17 29.51 -5.22
C GLN A 528 20.53 28.74 -4.05
N ASP A 529 19.40 29.23 -3.51
CA ASP A 529 18.65 28.56 -2.44
C ASP A 529 18.18 27.15 -2.86
N THR A 530 17.82 26.95 -4.13
CA THR A 530 17.45 25.62 -4.64
C THR A 530 18.64 24.67 -4.74
N LYS A 531 19.84 25.19 -5.03
CA LYS A 531 21.08 24.41 -5.02
C LYS A 531 21.46 24.00 -3.59
N ASP A 532 21.38 24.93 -2.65
CA ASP A 532 21.69 24.69 -1.24
C ASP A 532 20.70 23.69 -0.62
N LYS A 533 19.41 23.80 -0.95
CA LYS A 533 18.39 22.79 -0.60
C LYS A 533 18.74 21.39 -1.09
N LYS A 534 19.18 21.24 -2.35
CA LYS A 534 19.59 19.94 -2.90
C LYS A 534 20.81 19.38 -2.16
N GLN A 535 21.79 20.21 -1.82
CA GLN A 535 22.96 19.80 -1.06
C GLN A 535 22.60 19.35 0.36
N LEU A 536 21.73 20.09 1.06
CA LEU A 536 21.21 19.73 2.38
C LEU A 536 20.45 18.40 2.34
N GLN A 537 19.60 18.20 1.34
CA GLN A 537 18.85 16.96 1.17
C GLN A 537 19.77 15.76 0.90
N GLN A 538 20.86 15.95 0.14
CA GLN A 538 21.89 14.92 -0.04
C GLN A 538 22.65 14.62 1.26
N LYS A 539 23.00 15.64 2.06
CA LYS A 539 23.64 15.45 3.37
C LYS A 539 22.74 14.67 4.33
N ILE A 540 21.45 15.04 4.44
CA ILE A 540 20.47 14.33 5.27
C ILE A 540 20.34 12.86 4.82
N SER A 541 20.33 12.59 3.52
CA SER A 541 20.25 11.23 2.98
C SER A 541 21.47 10.39 3.36
N LYS A 542 22.67 10.98 3.30
CA LYS A 542 23.92 10.33 3.73
C LYS A 542 23.93 10.05 5.24
N ILE A 543 23.49 11.00 6.06
CA ILE A 543 23.42 10.84 7.51
C ILE A 543 22.41 9.74 7.90
N LYS A 544 21.24 9.69 7.24
CA LYS A 544 20.25 8.61 7.44
C LYS A 544 20.79 7.24 7.06
N LEU A 545 21.54 7.15 5.95
CA LEU A 545 22.17 5.89 5.54
C LEU A 545 23.24 5.43 6.55
N ILE A 546 23.98 6.35 7.13
CA ILE A 546 24.94 6.05 8.22
C ILE A 546 24.20 5.62 9.49
N GLU A 547 23.07 6.25 9.85
CA GLU A 547 22.23 5.82 10.98
C GLU A 547 21.69 4.39 10.79
N GLU A 548 21.26 4.04 9.58
CA GLU A 548 20.77 2.71 9.21
C GLU A 548 21.88 1.65 9.35
N ILE A 549 23.09 1.96 8.88
CA ILE A 549 24.27 1.08 9.00
C ILE A 549 24.63 0.89 10.48
N LEU A 550 24.67 1.97 11.27
CA LEU A 550 24.95 1.88 12.71
C LEU A 550 23.87 1.12 13.49
N ARG A 551 22.61 1.16 13.04
CA ARG A 551 21.52 0.37 13.62
C ARG A 551 21.73 -1.11 13.36
N ASN A 552 22.07 -1.49 12.13
CA ASN A 552 22.33 -2.88 11.74
C ASN A 552 23.60 -3.43 12.40
N GLU A 553 24.64 -2.61 12.58
CA GLU A 553 25.86 -3.00 13.30
C GLU A 553 25.64 -3.12 14.83
N GLY A 554 24.77 -2.29 15.41
CA GLY A 554 24.39 -2.35 16.82
C GLY A 554 23.54 -3.57 17.20
N GLU A 555 22.73 -4.09 16.27
CA GLU A 555 21.99 -5.35 16.46
C GLU A 555 22.91 -6.58 16.40
N ASN A 556 24.06 -6.49 15.73
CA ASN A 556 25.03 -7.58 15.60
C ASN A 556 26.08 -7.65 16.74
N ASN A 557 26.34 -6.57 17.48
CA ASN A 557 27.38 -6.51 18.52
C ASN A 557 26.85 -5.97 19.86
N ASN A 558 26.48 -6.87 20.77
CA ASN A 558 25.93 -6.60 22.11
C ASN A 558 26.89 -5.94 23.14
N ASN A 559 28.03 -5.36 22.73
CA ASN A 559 29.06 -4.92 23.66
C ASN A 559 29.67 -3.54 23.33
N PHE A 560 28.90 -2.45 23.43
CA PHE A 560 29.44 -1.08 23.68
C PHE A 560 28.32 -0.15 24.22
N ASN A 561 27.92 -0.37 25.48
CA ASN A 561 26.92 0.45 26.16
C ASN A 561 27.54 1.73 26.76
N ASN A 562 27.55 2.81 25.96
CA ASN A 562 27.29 4.20 26.36
C ASN A 562 27.67 5.16 25.22
N VAL A 563 28.81 4.95 24.57
CA VAL A 563 29.30 5.81 23.48
C VAL A 563 28.36 5.77 22.26
N GLY A 564 27.81 4.60 21.92
CA GLY A 564 26.86 4.43 20.80
C GLY A 564 25.51 5.12 21.02
N GLN A 565 25.02 5.20 22.26
CA GLN A 565 23.78 5.94 22.58
C GLN A 565 23.99 7.45 22.50
N THR A 566 25.13 7.96 22.98
CA THR A 566 25.47 9.38 22.89
C THR A 566 25.67 9.81 21.43
N PHE A 567 26.36 8.99 20.62
CA PHE A 567 26.52 9.25 19.19
C PHE A 567 25.18 9.21 18.43
N LYS A 568 24.30 8.27 18.79
CA LYS A 568 22.94 8.18 18.22
C LYS A 568 22.10 9.42 18.56
N GLN A 569 22.16 9.92 19.80
CA GLN A 569 21.51 11.17 20.19
C GLN A 569 22.11 12.38 19.46
N GLN A 570 23.43 12.43 19.29
CA GLN A 570 24.08 13.49 18.52
C GLN A 570 23.69 13.48 17.03
N LEU A 571 23.60 12.30 16.41
CA LEU A 571 23.12 12.15 15.03
C LEU A 571 21.66 12.56 14.89
N TYR A 572 20.81 12.17 15.84
CA TYR A 572 19.40 12.58 15.84
C TYR A 572 19.24 14.10 15.98
N ASN A 573 20.01 14.72 16.88
CA ASN A 573 20.03 16.17 17.02
C ASN A 573 20.55 16.88 15.76
N MET A 574 21.59 16.33 15.11
CA MET A 574 22.11 16.85 13.84
C MET A 574 21.06 16.74 12.72
N ILE A 575 20.32 15.64 12.63
CA ILE A 575 19.22 15.45 11.68
C ILE A 575 18.10 16.46 11.95
N MET A 576 17.74 16.69 13.21
CA MET A 576 16.70 17.64 13.58
C MET A 576 17.08 19.08 13.20
N ILE A 577 18.31 19.50 13.50
CA ILE A 577 18.83 20.83 13.13
C ILE A 577 18.82 20.99 11.60
N GLU A 578 19.31 19.99 10.85
CA GLU A 578 19.35 20.06 9.38
C GLU A 578 17.96 19.97 8.72
N GLN A 579 16.98 19.33 9.38
CA GLN A 579 15.59 19.36 8.92
C GLN A 579 14.92 20.70 9.21
N GLU A 580 15.28 21.36 10.31
CA GLU A 580 14.78 22.69 10.65
C GLU A 580 15.35 23.76 9.72
N THR A 581 16.65 23.70 9.38
CA THR A 581 17.25 24.56 8.36
C THR A 581 16.56 24.38 7.01
N LEU A 582 16.26 23.14 6.59
CA LEU A 582 15.51 22.84 5.37
C LEU A 582 14.08 23.43 5.38
N ARG A 583 13.38 23.35 6.51
CA ARG A 583 12.03 23.95 6.66
C ARG A 583 12.07 25.46 6.57
N ASN A 584 13.07 26.11 7.17
CA ASN A 584 13.24 27.56 7.08
C ASN A 584 13.58 28.01 5.66
N LEU A 585 14.45 27.27 4.96
CA LEU A 585 14.79 27.52 3.54
C LEU A 585 13.57 27.38 2.61
N ASN A 586 12.66 26.43 2.87
CA ASN A 586 11.42 26.31 2.11
C ASN A 586 10.48 27.50 2.33
N LYS A 587 10.33 27.97 3.58
CA LYS A 587 9.52 29.15 3.89
C LYS A 587 10.07 30.40 3.21
N GLU A 588 11.39 30.58 3.19
CA GLU A 588 12.03 31.70 2.48
C GLU A 588 11.85 31.58 0.95
N GLN A 589 11.95 30.37 0.37
CA GLN A 589 11.67 30.15 -1.06
C GLN A 589 10.23 30.50 -1.45
N GLU A 590 9.23 30.18 -0.62
CA GLU A 590 7.83 30.54 -0.88
C GLU A 590 7.63 32.06 -0.87
N LYS A 591 8.18 32.76 0.14
CA LYS A 591 8.14 34.23 0.20
C LYS A 591 8.81 34.87 -1.01
N ILE A 592 9.98 34.37 -1.44
CA ILE A 592 10.69 34.91 -2.61
C ILE A 592 9.86 34.71 -3.89
N LYS A 593 9.17 33.58 -4.06
CA LYS A 593 8.28 33.34 -5.20
C LYS A 593 7.09 34.30 -5.21
N GLU A 594 6.47 34.55 -4.06
CA GLU A 594 5.39 35.52 -3.93
C GLU A 594 5.87 36.93 -4.30
N TYR A 595 7.05 37.35 -3.85
CA TYR A 595 7.64 38.63 -4.23
C TYR A 595 7.94 38.73 -5.72
N ILE A 596 8.50 37.68 -6.34
CA ILE A 596 8.74 37.66 -7.81
C ILE A 596 7.44 37.87 -8.58
N ILE A 597 6.37 37.16 -8.22
CA ILE A 597 5.06 37.29 -8.89
C ILE A 597 4.50 38.70 -8.72
N GLN A 598 4.62 39.29 -7.52
CA GLN A 598 4.16 40.65 -7.27
C GLN A 598 4.96 41.68 -8.08
N TYR A 599 6.28 41.53 -8.19
CA TYR A 599 7.13 42.44 -8.96
C TYR A 599 6.94 42.28 -10.47
N GLU A 600 6.75 41.07 -10.98
CA GLU A 600 6.43 40.82 -12.40
C GLU A 600 5.07 41.42 -12.77
N ASN A 601 4.05 41.26 -11.92
CA ASN A 601 2.74 41.87 -12.14
C ASN A 601 2.82 43.41 -12.14
N LYS A 602 3.60 44.00 -11.22
CA LYS A 602 3.83 45.45 -11.20
C LYS A 602 4.58 45.89 -12.47
N ALA A 603 5.64 45.21 -12.87
CA ALA A 603 6.39 45.53 -14.08
C ALA A 603 5.53 45.45 -15.36
N GLN A 604 4.64 44.46 -15.46
CA GLN A 604 3.68 44.35 -16.57
C GLN A 604 2.67 45.51 -16.58
N GLN A 605 2.17 45.90 -15.41
CA GLN A 605 1.28 47.07 -15.29
C GLN A 605 1.98 48.35 -15.75
N TRP A 606 3.25 48.57 -15.35
CA TRP A 606 4.02 49.74 -15.79
C TRP A 606 4.33 49.72 -17.29
N ASN A 607 4.71 48.57 -17.86
CA ASN A 607 4.93 48.45 -19.31
C ASN A 607 3.66 48.71 -20.14
N THR A 608 2.48 48.39 -19.60
CA THR A 608 1.20 48.68 -20.25
C THR A 608 0.82 50.16 -20.19
N ILE A 609 1.42 50.94 -19.28
CA ILE A 609 1.21 52.38 -19.16
C ILE A 609 2.20 53.16 -20.06
N ILE A 610 3.38 52.59 -20.33
CA ILE A 610 4.42 53.18 -21.19
C ILE A 610 4.14 52.95 -22.69
N SER A 611 3.52 51.82 -23.04
CA SER A 611 3.09 51.48 -24.42
C SER A 611 1.74 52.06 -24.77
#